data_AF-A0A4V1SQW6-F1
#
_entry.id   AF-A0A4V1SQW6-F1
#
_cell.length_a   1.000
_cell.length_b   1.000
_cell.length_c   1.000
_cell.angle_alpha   90.00
_cell.angle_beta   90.00
_cell.angle_gamma   90.00
#
_symmetry.space_group_name_H-M   'P 1'
#
loop_
_entity.id
_entity.type
_entity.pdbx_description
1 polymer ?
#
loop_
_entity_poly.entity_id
_entity_poly.type
_entity_poly.pdbx_seq_one_letter_code
_entity_poly.pdbx_strand_id
1 'polypeptide(L)'
;MAERSPIEDFRLVLGGTARAMAHEPELELNFTAEAPNVSQKQIRVPMPSRNLPPQAVAEARGFADSFALKLRHHSQAIHERTAPIEPVARAVHDAVELARVEAIGSRGMAGVRDNLNNALEVRLRSDPLLRARTRDEVPLGTAIGLLVRERLTGEAPPAMAEA
;
A
#
# COMPACT_ATOMS: atom_id res chain seq x y z
N MET A 1 9.49 6.71 34.36
CA MET A 1 9.17 6.07 33.06
C MET A 1 10.42 6.22 32.21
N ALA A 2 11.01 5.13 31.70
CA ALA A 2 12.20 5.25 30.85
C ALA A 2 11.86 6.11 29.62
N GLU A 3 12.73 7.06 29.27
CA GLU A 3 12.58 7.84 28.04
C GLU A 3 12.62 6.88 26.85
N ARG A 4 11.53 6.86 26.07
CA ARG A 4 11.44 6.04 24.86
C ARG A 4 12.30 6.66 23.78
N SER A 5 12.99 5.82 23.02
CA SER A 5 13.74 6.26 21.85
C SER A 5 12.80 6.70 20.74
N PRO A 6 13.22 7.60 19.82
CA PRO A 6 12.38 8.04 18.70
C PRO A 6 11.82 6.89 17.85
N ILE A 7 12.61 5.84 17.66
CA ILE A 7 12.18 4.64 16.92
C ILE A 7 11.08 3.88 17.67
N GLU A 8 11.14 3.78 19.00
CA GLU A 8 10.09 3.13 19.80
C GLU A 8 8.78 3.92 19.77
N ASP A 9 8.86 5.25 19.85
CA ASP A 9 7.69 6.11 19.73
C ASP A 9 7.08 6.03 18.32
N PHE A 10 7.90 6.00 17.27
CA PHE A 10 7.41 5.77 15.91
C PHE A 10 6.67 4.44 15.79
N ARG A 11 7.24 3.33 16.31
CA ARG A 11 6.59 2.01 16.28
C ARG A 11 5.25 2.02 16.99
N LEU A 12 5.19 2.65 18.17
CA LEU A 12 3.96 2.73 18.95
C LEU A 12 2.88 3.53 18.22
N VAL A 13 3.22 4.72 17.73
CA VAL A 13 2.28 5.61 17.04
C VAL A 13 1.79 4.99 15.73
N LEU A 14 2.69 4.37 14.96
CA LEU A 14 2.31 3.71 13.72
C LEU A 14 1.35 2.55 13.96
N GLY A 15 1.62 1.70 14.96
CA GLY A 15 0.72 0.61 15.32
C GLY A 15 -0.64 1.09 15.82
N GLY A 16 -0.66 2.15 16.65
CA GLY A 16 -1.91 2.76 17.10
C GLY A 16 -2.73 3.36 15.96
N THR A 17 -2.07 4.04 15.03
CA THR A 17 -2.71 4.62 13.83
C THR A 17 -3.28 3.53 12.94
N ALA A 18 -2.53 2.46 12.70
CA ALA A 18 -3.00 1.34 11.88
C ALA A 18 -4.24 0.66 12.47
N ARG A 19 -4.28 0.42 13.80
CA ARG A 19 -5.47 -0.10 14.49
C ARG A 19 -6.68 0.80 14.31
N ALA A 20 -6.51 2.10 14.52
CA ALA A 20 -7.58 3.08 14.36
C ALA A 20 -8.07 3.16 12.90
N MET A 21 -7.15 3.15 11.94
CA MET A 21 -7.47 3.17 10.51
C MET A 21 -8.22 1.91 10.08
N ALA A 22 -7.79 0.74 10.54
CA ALA A 22 -8.36 -0.56 10.19
C ALA A 22 -9.70 -0.87 10.91
N HIS A 23 -10.04 -0.13 11.97
CA HIS A 23 -11.14 -0.48 12.88
C HIS A 23 -10.95 -1.86 13.55
N GLU A 24 -9.71 -2.25 13.81
CA GLU A 24 -9.36 -3.54 14.42
C GLU A 24 -8.45 -3.31 15.64
N PRO A 25 -8.98 -3.41 16.87
CA PRO A 25 -8.22 -3.13 18.09
C PRO A 25 -7.13 -4.16 18.38
N GLU A 26 -7.25 -5.38 17.86
CA GLU A 26 -6.27 -6.46 18.03
C GLU A 26 -5.25 -6.51 16.88
N LEU A 27 -5.25 -5.52 15.96
CA LEU A 27 -4.31 -5.49 14.85
C LEU A 27 -2.88 -5.30 15.38
N GLU A 28 -2.03 -6.25 15.01
CA GLU A 28 -0.60 -6.23 15.30
C GLU A 28 0.17 -5.66 14.10
N LEU A 29 0.95 -4.61 14.36
CA LEU A 29 1.90 -4.07 13.40
C LEU A 29 3.30 -4.52 13.78
N ASN A 30 3.91 -5.28 12.86
CA ASN A 30 5.27 -5.75 12.96
C ASN A 30 6.12 -5.12 11.85
N PHE A 31 7.43 -5.14 12.06
CA PHE A 31 8.40 -4.59 11.10
C PHE A 31 9.22 -5.73 10.51
N THR A 32 9.56 -5.65 9.23
CA THR A 32 10.31 -6.68 8.52
C THR A 32 11.39 -6.06 7.63
N ALA A 33 12.42 -6.85 7.32
CA ALA A 33 13.40 -6.56 6.26
C ALA A 33 13.02 -7.24 4.93
N GLU A 34 12.00 -8.10 4.94
CA GLU A 34 11.45 -8.79 3.77
C GLU A 34 10.35 -7.96 3.09
N ALA A 35 9.73 -8.53 2.06
CA ALA A 35 8.59 -7.91 1.38
C ALA A 35 7.42 -7.64 2.35
N PRO A 36 6.87 -6.41 2.34
CA PRO A 36 5.72 -6.06 3.17
C PRO A 36 4.52 -6.94 2.86
N ASN A 37 3.78 -7.34 3.89
CA ASN A 37 2.62 -8.19 3.73
C ASN A 37 1.57 -7.97 4.82
N VAL A 38 0.36 -8.43 4.54
CA VAL A 38 -0.78 -8.40 5.45
C VAL A 38 -1.42 -9.79 5.49
N SER A 39 -1.76 -10.27 6.68
CA SER A 39 -2.47 -11.52 6.89
C SER A 39 -3.37 -11.41 8.11
N GLN A 40 -4.67 -11.66 7.94
CA GLN A 40 -5.68 -11.59 9.00
C GLN A 40 -5.56 -10.28 9.83
N LYS A 41 -5.08 -10.37 11.08
CA LYS A 41 -4.89 -9.22 11.99
C LYS A 41 -3.41 -8.85 12.19
N GLN A 42 -2.57 -9.18 11.23
CA GLN A 42 -1.14 -8.86 11.27
C GLN A 42 -0.72 -8.13 10.00
N ILE A 43 -0.07 -6.98 10.19
CA ILE A 43 0.60 -6.23 9.13
C ILE A 43 2.10 -6.21 9.38
N ARG A 44 2.88 -6.46 8.32
CA ARG A 44 4.33 -6.40 8.32
C ARG A 44 4.78 -5.32 7.34
N VAL A 45 5.43 -4.29 7.84
CA VAL A 45 5.89 -3.14 7.06
C VAL A 45 7.42 -2.99 7.13
N PRO A 46 8.05 -2.25 6.20
CA PRO A 46 9.50 -2.05 6.23
C PRO A 46 9.99 -1.40 7.54
N MET A 47 11.11 -1.87 8.05
CA MET A 47 11.76 -1.29 9.23
C MET A 47 12.58 -0.04 8.84
N PRO A 48 12.23 1.17 9.31
CA PRO A 48 13.12 2.31 9.16
C PRO A 48 14.34 2.18 10.07
N SER A 49 15.47 2.78 9.66
CA SER A 49 16.67 2.85 10.48
C SER A 49 16.48 3.73 11.72
N ARG A 50 17.35 3.57 12.73
CA ARG A 50 17.23 4.26 14.04
C ARG A 50 17.15 5.79 13.97
N ASN A 51 17.75 6.38 12.94
CA ASN A 51 17.73 7.83 12.69
C ASN A 51 16.46 8.31 11.97
N LEU A 52 15.50 7.43 11.68
CA LEU A 52 14.20 7.75 11.07
C LEU A 52 14.31 8.66 9.84
N PRO A 53 15.05 8.25 8.79
CA PRO A 53 15.18 9.08 7.60
C PRO A 53 13.78 9.28 6.98
N PRO A 54 13.44 10.49 6.52
CA PRO A 54 12.08 10.82 6.11
C PRO A 54 11.47 9.85 5.09
N GLN A 55 12.29 9.39 4.13
CA GLN A 55 11.85 8.46 3.10
C GLN A 55 11.49 7.07 3.65
N ALA A 56 12.29 6.52 4.58
CA ALA A 56 11.97 5.22 5.19
C ALA A 56 10.75 5.31 6.11
N VAL A 57 10.55 6.46 6.77
CA VAL A 57 9.33 6.72 7.55
C VAL A 57 8.11 6.78 6.64
N ALA A 58 8.19 7.50 5.51
CA ALA A 58 7.11 7.59 4.55
C ALA A 58 6.77 6.22 3.93
N GLU A 59 7.78 5.40 3.62
CA GLU A 59 7.59 4.04 3.12
C GLU A 59 6.87 3.14 4.15
N ALA A 60 7.34 3.11 5.40
CA ALA A 60 6.70 2.33 6.46
C ALA A 60 5.24 2.76 6.68
N ARG A 61 4.98 4.07 6.67
CA ARG A 61 3.62 4.63 6.78
C ARG A 61 2.75 4.28 5.58
N GLY A 62 3.28 4.35 4.36
CA GLY A 62 2.56 4.03 3.14
C GLY A 62 2.06 2.58 3.11
N PHE A 63 2.91 1.62 3.46
CA PHE A 63 2.48 0.23 3.59
C PHE A 63 1.49 0.02 4.74
N ALA A 64 1.69 0.67 5.89
CA ALA A 64 0.76 0.57 7.02
C ALA A 64 -0.63 1.10 6.66
N ASP A 65 -0.72 2.27 6.04
CA ASP A 65 -1.99 2.89 5.63
C ASP A 65 -2.69 2.04 4.55
N SER A 66 -1.95 1.60 3.53
CA SER A 66 -2.45 0.71 2.48
C SER A 66 -3.06 -0.58 3.05
N PHE A 67 -2.34 -1.25 3.94
CA PHE A 67 -2.82 -2.49 4.55
C PHE A 67 -3.97 -2.27 5.53
N ALA A 68 -3.97 -1.17 6.30
CA ALA A 68 -5.07 -0.84 7.19
C ALA A 68 -6.36 -0.53 6.41
N LEU A 69 -6.27 0.22 5.30
CA LEU A 69 -7.40 0.47 4.40
C LEU A 69 -7.90 -0.82 3.77
N LYS A 70 -7.00 -1.71 3.33
CA LYS A 70 -7.38 -3.03 2.83
C LYS A 70 -8.15 -3.81 3.90
N LEU A 71 -7.62 -3.94 5.11
CA LEU A 71 -8.31 -4.65 6.20
C LEU A 71 -9.70 -4.10 6.49
N ARG A 72 -9.87 -2.77 6.43
CA ARG A 72 -11.16 -2.13 6.70
C ARG A 72 -12.18 -2.27 5.57
N HIS A 73 -11.73 -2.21 4.32
CA HIS A 73 -12.61 -1.99 3.17
C HIS A 73 -12.63 -3.14 2.15
N HIS A 74 -11.82 -4.17 2.36
CA HIS A 74 -11.73 -5.35 1.51
C HIS A 74 -12.40 -6.57 2.16
N SER A 75 -13.11 -7.37 1.37
CA SER A 75 -13.59 -8.68 1.80
C SER A 75 -12.89 -9.77 1.01
N GLN A 76 -11.98 -10.50 1.67
CA GLN A 76 -11.22 -11.60 1.07
C GLN A 76 -12.15 -12.66 0.45
N ALA A 77 -13.21 -13.05 1.16
CA ALA A 77 -14.16 -14.06 0.69
C ALA A 77 -14.92 -13.64 -0.58
N ILE A 78 -15.32 -12.37 -0.69
CA ILE A 78 -15.98 -11.86 -1.91
C ILE A 78 -14.97 -11.79 -3.05
N HIS A 79 -13.77 -11.29 -2.76
CA HIS A 79 -12.69 -11.16 -3.73
C HIS A 79 -12.32 -12.51 -4.35
N GLU A 80 -12.08 -13.52 -3.52
CA GLU A 80 -11.75 -14.87 -3.98
C GLU A 80 -12.85 -15.51 -4.83
N ARG A 81 -14.11 -15.31 -4.43
CA ARG A 81 -15.28 -15.85 -5.16
C ARG A 81 -15.46 -15.22 -6.54
N THR A 82 -15.10 -13.94 -6.68
CA THR A 82 -15.33 -13.17 -7.92
C THR A 82 -14.09 -13.08 -8.80
N ALA A 83 -12.92 -13.39 -8.25
CA ALA A 83 -11.68 -13.21 -8.96
C ALA A 83 -11.53 -14.24 -10.11
N PRO A 84 -11.09 -13.79 -11.30
CA PRO A 84 -10.88 -14.66 -12.46
C PRO A 84 -9.91 -15.82 -12.20
N ILE A 85 -10.04 -16.89 -12.97
CA ILE A 85 -9.09 -18.02 -12.94
C ILE A 85 -7.83 -17.70 -13.74
N GLU A 86 -7.99 -16.99 -14.87
CA GLU A 86 -6.89 -16.64 -15.74
C GLU A 86 -5.93 -15.65 -15.03
N PRO A 87 -4.61 -15.91 -15.00
CA PRO A 87 -3.66 -15.13 -14.20
C PRO A 87 -3.60 -13.63 -14.50
N VAL A 88 -3.63 -13.23 -15.77
CA VAL A 88 -3.55 -11.82 -16.16
C VAL A 88 -4.81 -11.07 -15.72
N ALA A 89 -5.98 -11.65 -15.97
CA ALA A 89 -7.26 -11.11 -15.53
C ALA A 89 -7.35 -11.04 -14.00
N ARG A 90 -6.80 -12.04 -13.29
CA ARG A 90 -6.68 -11.99 -11.83
C ARG A 90 -5.78 -10.85 -11.35
N ALA A 91 -4.62 -10.66 -11.97
CA ALA A 91 -3.73 -9.55 -11.63
C ALA A 91 -4.41 -8.18 -11.83
N VAL A 92 -5.21 -8.02 -12.88
CA VAL A 92 -6.05 -6.84 -13.09
C VAL A 92 -7.09 -6.70 -11.99
N HIS A 93 -7.82 -7.77 -11.66
CA HIS A 93 -8.81 -7.77 -10.59
C HIS A 93 -8.21 -7.36 -9.23
N ASP A 94 -7.04 -7.89 -8.89
CA ASP A 94 -6.32 -7.59 -7.66
C ASP A 94 -5.85 -6.12 -7.62
N ALA A 95 -5.31 -5.61 -8.72
CA ALA A 95 -4.84 -4.23 -8.83
C ALA A 95 -5.98 -3.20 -8.75
N VAL A 96 -7.11 -3.50 -9.42
CA VAL A 96 -8.32 -2.66 -9.37
C VAL A 96 -8.89 -2.61 -7.95
N GLU A 97 -8.94 -3.75 -7.25
CA GLU A 97 -9.41 -3.78 -5.87
C GLU A 97 -8.49 -3.00 -4.92
N LEU A 98 -7.16 -3.11 -5.09
CA LEU A 98 -6.20 -2.32 -4.32
C LEU A 98 -6.42 -0.82 -4.55
N ALA A 99 -6.54 -0.39 -5.81
CA ALA A 99 -6.82 1.00 -6.15
C ALA A 99 -8.14 1.49 -5.53
N ARG A 100 -9.19 0.65 -5.53
CA ARG A 100 -10.49 0.97 -4.93
C ARG A 100 -10.37 1.24 -3.43
N VAL A 101 -9.70 0.37 -2.67
CA VAL A 101 -9.58 0.53 -1.22
C VAL A 101 -8.66 1.70 -0.84
N GLU A 102 -7.55 1.89 -1.55
CA GLU A 102 -6.61 2.99 -1.31
C GLU A 102 -7.24 4.35 -1.64
N ALA A 103 -8.07 4.43 -2.69
CA ALA A 103 -8.77 5.66 -3.06
C ALA A 103 -9.74 6.16 -1.98
N ILE A 104 -10.32 5.28 -1.16
CA ILE A 104 -11.19 5.68 -0.03
C ILE A 104 -10.40 6.55 0.96
N GLY A 105 -9.17 6.14 1.28
CA GLY A 105 -8.29 6.90 2.17
C GLY A 105 -7.75 8.17 1.50
N SER A 106 -7.22 8.06 0.28
CA SER A 106 -6.58 9.19 -0.42
C SER A 106 -7.51 10.40 -0.61
N ARG A 107 -8.80 10.15 -0.91
CA ARG A 107 -9.79 11.21 -1.16
C ARG A 107 -10.12 12.04 0.08
N GLY A 108 -10.09 11.42 1.27
CA GLY A 108 -10.50 12.07 2.52
C GLY A 108 -9.35 12.51 3.42
N MET A 109 -8.14 11.98 3.20
CA MET A 109 -7.02 12.12 4.14
C MET A 109 -5.72 12.47 3.39
N ALA A 110 -5.37 13.75 3.33
CA ALA A 110 -4.20 14.23 2.58
C ALA A 110 -2.88 13.55 3.01
N GLY A 111 -2.67 13.36 4.32
CA GLY A 111 -1.46 12.66 4.79
C GLY A 111 -1.42 11.18 4.40
N VAL A 112 -2.57 10.50 4.32
CA VAL A 112 -2.65 9.11 3.85
C VAL A 112 -2.39 9.05 2.36
N ARG A 113 -2.94 9.99 1.58
CA ARG A 113 -2.64 10.13 0.15
C ARG A 113 -1.13 10.20 -0.10
N ASP A 114 -0.44 11.09 0.62
CA ASP A 114 1.01 11.25 0.46
C ASP A 114 1.77 9.96 0.83
N ASN A 115 1.35 9.27 1.88
CA ASN A 115 1.95 7.98 2.27
C ASN A 115 1.71 6.89 1.22
N LEU A 116 0.48 6.80 0.67
CA LEU A 116 0.12 5.85 -0.38
C LEU A 116 0.92 6.11 -1.67
N ASN A 117 1.18 7.37 -2.00
CA ASN A 117 2.02 7.74 -3.14
C ASN A 117 3.47 7.27 -2.96
N ASN A 118 4.03 7.43 -1.76
CA ASN A 118 5.35 6.89 -1.44
C ASN A 118 5.38 5.35 -1.56
N ALA A 119 4.35 4.64 -1.07
CA ALA A 119 4.26 3.19 -1.23
C ALA A 119 4.11 2.76 -2.69
N LEU A 120 3.36 3.51 -3.50
CA LEU A 120 3.21 3.26 -4.93
C LEU A 120 4.55 3.39 -5.65
N GLU A 121 5.31 4.46 -5.42
CA GLU A 121 6.65 4.62 -5.99
C GLU A 121 7.58 3.46 -5.62
N VAL A 122 7.56 3.01 -4.37
CA VAL A 122 8.36 1.87 -3.91
C VAL A 122 8.00 0.60 -4.68
N ARG A 123 6.71 0.31 -4.86
CA ARG A 123 6.23 -0.85 -5.64
C ARG A 123 6.65 -0.75 -7.11
N LEU A 124 6.56 0.45 -7.69
CA LEU A 124 6.89 0.66 -9.10
C LEU A 124 8.38 0.49 -9.39
N ARG A 125 9.29 0.83 -8.47
CA ARG A 125 10.76 0.74 -8.70
C ARG A 125 11.22 -0.64 -9.20
N SER A 126 10.58 -1.73 -8.78
CA SER A 126 10.91 -3.09 -9.23
C SER A 126 9.94 -3.65 -10.27
N ASP A 127 8.88 -2.91 -10.60
CA ASP A 127 7.82 -3.34 -11.51
C ASP A 127 8.35 -3.43 -12.96
N PRO A 128 8.03 -4.51 -13.71
CA PRO A 128 8.42 -4.62 -15.12
C PRO A 128 7.89 -3.49 -16.00
N LEU A 129 6.81 -2.79 -15.59
CA LEU A 129 6.25 -1.64 -16.28
C LEU A 129 7.32 -0.60 -16.64
N LEU A 130 8.24 -0.31 -15.72
CA LEU A 130 9.30 0.71 -15.94
C LEU A 130 10.32 0.31 -17.00
N ARG A 131 10.37 -0.96 -17.39
CA ARG A 131 11.32 -1.51 -18.37
C ARG A 131 10.64 -1.93 -19.66
N ALA A 132 9.30 -1.86 -19.73
CA ALA A 132 8.52 -2.21 -20.90
C ALA A 132 8.81 -1.24 -22.05
N ARG A 133 9.14 -1.78 -23.23
CA ARG A 133 9.42 -1.03 -24.47
C ARG A 133 8.35 -1.24 -25.52
N THR A 134 7.57 -2.31 -25.39
CA THR A 134 6.49 -2.66 -26.29
C THR A 134 5.19 -2.84 -25.51
N ARG A 135 4.05 -2.76 -26.21
CA ARG A 135 2.73 -2.94 -25.58
C ARG A 135 2.58 -4.32 -24.93
N ASP A 136 3.18 -5.34 -25.52
CA ASP A 136 3.11 -6.73 -25.04
C ASP A 136 3.95 -6.96 -23.77
N GLU A 137 4.90 -6.07 -23.47
CA GLU A 137 5.72 -6.12 -22.25
C GLU A 137 5.04 -5.44 -21.05
N VAL A 138 3.96 -4.68 -21.27
CA VAL A 138 3.28 -3.91 -20.21
C VAL A 138 2.51 -4.85 -19.28
N PRO A 139 2.81 -4.86 -17.97
CA PRO A 139 2.00 -5.61 -16.99
C PRO A 139 0.60 -4.99 -16.89
N LEU A 140 -0.38 -5.67 -17.46
CA LEU A 140 -1.74 -5.14 -17.58
C LEU A 140 -2.36 -4.81 -16.21
N GLY A 141 -2.07 -5.61 -15.18
CA GLY A 141 -2.52 -5.36 -13.82
C GLY A 141 -2.02 -4.01 -13.28
N THR A 142 -0.73 -3.74 -13.36
CA THR A 142 -0.13 -2.48 -12.91
C THR A 142 -0.67 -1.30 -13.72
N ALA A 143 -0.71 -1.41 -15.05
CA ALA A 143 -1.19 -0.34 -15.92
C ALA A 143 -2.66 0.02 -15.63
N ILE A 144 -3.55 -0.97 -15.54
CA ILE A 144 -4.96 -0.73 -15.23
C ILE A 144 -5.12 -0.20 -13.80
N GLY A 145 -4.36 -0.71 -12.84
CA GLY A 145 -4.36 -0.23 -11.45
C GLY A 145 -4.06 1.28 -11.36
N LEU A 146 -3.06 1.75 -12.11
CA LEU A 146 -2.71 3.18 -12.18
C LEU A 146 -3.83 4.02 -12.79
N LEU A 147 -4.41 3.57 -13.91
CA LEU A 147 -5.53 4.26 -14.56
C LEU A 147 -6.76 4.35 -13.64
N VAL A 148 -7.10 3.27 -12.94
CA VAL A 148 -8.22 3.25 -12.00
C VAL A 148 -7.94 4.16 -10.81
N ARG A 149 -6.73 4.13 -10.24
CA ARG A 149 -6.32 5.05 -9.17
C ARG A 149 -6.52 6.50 -9.61
N GLU A 150 -5.93 6.90 -10.74
CA GLU A 150 -6.07 8.26 -11.27
C GLU A 150 -7.54 8.64 -11.44
N ARG A 151 -8.36 7.72 -11.96
CA ARG A 151 -9.78 8.00 -12.18
C ARG A 151 -10.58 8.14 -10.88
N LEU A 152 -10.19 7.45 -9.81
CA LEU A 152 -10.86 7.47 -8.51
C LEU A 152 -10.38 8.62 -7.61
N THR A 153 -9.11 9.01 -7.69
CA THR A 153 -8.50 10.03 -6.81
C THR A 153 -8.30 11.37 -7.49
N GLY A 154 -8.22 11.41 -8.82
CA GLY A 154 -7.83 12.58 -9.60
C GLY A 154 -6.33 12.86 -9.61
N GLU A 155 -5.52 11.97 -9.03
CA GLU A 155 -4.06 12.12 -8.99
C GLU A 155 -3.42 11.44 -10.19
N ALA A 156 -2.57 12.16 -10.92
CA ALA A 156 -1.76 11.59 -11.98
C ALA A 156 -0.95 10.37 -11.49
N PRO A 157 -0.60 9.44 -12.39
CA PRO A 157 0.41 8.43 -12.08
C PRO A 157 1.74 9.09 -11.68
N PRO A 158 2.58 8.43 -10.86
CA PRO A 158 3.91 8.96 -10.55
C PRO A 158 4.72 9.19 -11.83
N ALA A 159 5.55 10.23 -11.86
CA ALA A 159 6.34 10.62 -13.04
C ALA A 159 7.15 9.47 -13.65
N MET A 160 7.62 8.53 -12.81
CA MET A 160 8.37 7.35 -13.28
C MET A 160 7.53 6.37 -14.12
N ALA A 161 6.20 6.45 -14.04
CA ALA A 161 5.24 5.60 -14.74
C ALA A 161 4.36 6.40 -15.72
N GLU A 162 4.75 7.63 -16.07
CA GLU A 162 4.15 8.36 -17.18
C GLU A 162 4.47 7.67 -18.52
N ALA A 163 3.53 7.71 -19.47
CA ALA A 163 3.58 7.01 -20.75
C ALA A 163 4.42 7.72 -21.82
#